data_AF-A0A7X0DPA1-F1
#
_entry.id   AF-A0A7X0DPA1-F1
#
_cell.length_a   1.000
_cell.length_b   1.000
_cell.length_c   1.000
_cell.angle_alpha   90.00
_cell.angle_beta   90.00
_cell.angle_gamma   90.00
#
_symmetry.space_group_name_H-M   'P 1'
#
loop_
_entity.id
_entity.type
_entity.pdbx_description
1 polymer ?
#
loop_
_entity_poly.entity_id
_entity_poly.type
_entity_poly.pdbx_seq_one_letter_code
_entity_poly.pdbx_strand_id
1 'polypeptide(L)'
;MQGLYWLASYPRSGNTWLRLMLDSYQRGGGAVDINALSWASQMSGLMYSRSFADDVLGVSTGDLTPAEVLALRPTVLRAVCGRAAGPVALKTHDMRLRLPGGDWLLPADVTLGGVCLVRDPRDVALSLARLLDCPVERAIAVMAEPGHRRGASVRRQGGQLVTLLGSWSEHVASWLDPHPFAVAVIRYEDMRRDPATALGTLLPHLGYPVDPGRVAAAVAETALETLRRQEAENGFSENLSRNRFFGAGAVGGWRSGLTAVQADRICRDHGAVMRRLGYLDGP
;
A
#
# COMPACT_ATOMS: atom_id res chain seq x y z
N MET A 1 -6.75 -9.22 -22.19
CA MET A 1 -7.39 -9.53 -20.88
C MET A 1 -7.41 -8.23 -20.08
N GLN A 2 -8.57 -7.76 -19.62
CA GLN A 2 -8.68 -6.61 -18.71
C GLN A 2 -8.74 -7.13 -17.26
N GLY A 3 -8.27 -6.35 -16.30
CA GLY A 3 -8.34 -6.72 -14.90
C GLY A 3 -7.35 -5.95 -14.01
N LEU A 4 -7.49 -6.12 -12.71
CA LEU A 4 -6.78 -5.36 -11.69
C LEU A 4 -5.81 -6.27 -10.92
N TYR A 5 -4.58 -5.81 -10.75
CA TYR A 5 -3.66 -6.31 -9.73
C TYR A 5 -3.65 -5.37 -8.54
N TRP A 6 -3.61 -5.90 -7.32
CA TRP A 6 -3.55 -5.08 -6.11
C TRP A 6 -2.13 -4.98 -5.55
N LEU A 7 -1.59 -3.78 -5.44
CA LEU A 7 -0.36 -3.50 -4.68
C LEU A 7 -0.77 -3.05 -3.28
N ALA A 8 -1.00 -4.02 -2.40
CA ALA A 8 -1.48 -3.82 -1.05
C ALA A 8 -0.34 -3.69 -0.04
N SER A 9 -0.50 -2.78 0.92
CA SER A 9 0.46 -2.66 2.02
C SER A 9 -0.15 -1.86 3.17
N TYR A 10 0.17 -2.19 4.42
CA TYR A 10 -0.07 -1.23 5.49
C TYR A 10 0.79 0.03 5.24
N PRO A 11 0.29 1.26 5.50
CA PRO A 11 1.05 2.48 5.27
C PRO A 11 2.48 2.39 5.81
N ARG A 12 3.43 2.93 5.04
CA ARG A 12 4.88 2.94 5.37
C ARG A 12 5.63 1.62 5.23
N SER A 13 5.05 0.63 4.54
CA SER A 13 5.72 -0.64 4.23
C SER A 13 6.52 -0.65 2.91
N GLY A 14 6.62 0.49 2.20
CA GLY A 14 7.49 0.63 1.01
C GLY A 14 6.77 0.64 -0.35
N ASN A 15 5.44 0.79 -0.37
CA ASN A 15 4.64 0.74 -1.60
C ASN A 15 5.08 1.76 -2.66
N THR A 16 5.38 3.00 -2.26
CA THR A 16 5.89 4.03 -3.18
C THR A 16 7.15 3.57 -3.91
N TRP A 17 8.09 2.93 -3.21
CA TRP A 17 9.32 2.44 -3.81
C TRP A 17 9.06 1.29 -4.80
N LEU A 18 8.19 0.34 -4.41
CA LEU A 18 7.77 -0.73 -5.33
C LEU A 18 7.12 -0.18 -6.60
N ARG A 19 6.20 0.79 -6.47
CA ARG A 19 5.55 1.40 -7.63
C ARG A 19 6.52 2.13 -8.54
N LEU A 20 7.49 2.86 -7.97
CA LEU A 20 8.53 3.52 -8.75
C LEU A 20 9.38 2.49 -9.52
N MET A 21 9.72 1.36 -8.90
CA MET A 21 10.45 0.28 -9.58
C MET A 21 9.64 -0.31 -10.74
N LEU A 22 8.36 -0.61 -10.51
CA LEU A 22 7.46 -1.11 -11.56
C LEU A 22 7.28 -0.09 -12.68
N ASP A 23 7.16 1.19 -12.34
CA ASP A 23 7.01 2.29 -13.31
C ASP A 23 8.25 2.43 -14.20
N SER A 24 9.44 2.46 -13.60
CA SER A 24 10.71 2.47 -14.35
C SER A 24 10.83 1.24 -15.25
N TYR A 25 10.53 0.06 -14.70
CA TYR A 25 10.62 -1.22 -15.42
C TYR A 25 9.73 -1.24 -16.67
N GLN A 26 8.47 -0.81 -16.54
CA GLN A 26 7.53 -0.73 -17.65
C GLN A 26 7.99 0.24 -18.75
N ARG A 27 8.73 1.28 -18.39
CA ARG A 27 9.34 2.25 -19.30
C ARG A 27 10.73 1.82 -19.79
N GLY A 28 11.07 0.54 -19.66
CA GLY A 28 12.33 -0.02 -20.15
C GLY A 28 13.54 0.26 -19.25
N GLY A 29 13.33 0.56 -17.96
CA GLY A 29 14.38 0.99 -17.04
C GLY A 29 14.66 2.50 -17.09
N GLY A 30 13.68 3.29 -17.56
CA GLY A 30 13.82 4.74 -17.70
C GLY A 30 13.70 5.50 -16.38
N ALA A 31 14.19 6.75 -16.37
CA ALA A 31 14.19 7.64 -15.22
C ALA A 31 12.79 7.84 -14.64
N VAL A 32 12.64 7.79 -13.32
CA VAL A 32 11.35 8.02 -12.63
C VAL A 32 11.21 9.47 -12.19
N ASP A 33 9.98 9.97 -12.19
CA ASP A 33 9.59 11.18 -11.48
C ASP A 33 8.68 10.77 -10.32
N ILE A 34 9.10 11.07 -9.09
CA ILE A 34 8.33 10.78 -7.88
C ILE A 34 6.91 11.39 -7.90
N ASN A 35 6.68 12.48 -8.64
CA ASN A 35 5.39 13.16 -8.74
C ASN A 35 4.64 12.88 -10.05
N ALA A 36 5.26 12.23 -11.03
CA ALA A 36 4.65 11.89 -12.32
C ALA A 36 4.69 10.38 -12.60
N LEU A 37 4.18 9.59 -11.67
CA LEU A 37 3.98 8.15 -11.88
C LEU A 37 2.99 7.89 -13.02
N SER A 38 3.18 6.76 -13.71
CA SER A 38 2.34 6.32 -14.83
C SER A 38 0.84 6.31 -14.51
N TRP A 39 0.07 6.25 -15.60
CA TRP A 39 -1.37 6.08 -15.61
C TRP A 39 -1.88 5.04 -14.59
N ALA A 40 -1.20 3.90 -14.44
CA ALA A 40 -1.57 2.86 -13.47
C ALA A 40 -1.61 3.38 -12.02
N SER A 41 -0.62 4.19 -11.63
CA SER A 41 -0.59 4.82 -10.31
C SER A 41 -1.66 5.90 -10.15
N GLN A 42 -2.00 6.62 -11.22
CA GLN A 42 -3.04 7.64 -11.22
C GLN A 42 -4.44 7.02 -11.10
N MET A 43 -4.69 5.87 -11.74
CA MET A 43 -5.95 5.12 -11.60
C MET A 43 -6.20 4.66 -10.15
N SER A 44 -5.14 4.52 -9.35
CA SER A 44 -5.28 4.26 -7.91
C SER A 44 -5.97 5.41 -7.17
N GLY A 45 -5.94 6.63 -7.69
CA GLY A 45 -6.69 7.77 -7.16
C GLY A 45 -8.20 7.66 -7.46
N LEU A 46 -8.57 7.14 -8.64
CA LEU A 46 -9.96 7.05 -9.07
C LEU A 46 -10.79 6.14 -8.14
N MET A 47 -10.23 5.04 -7.66
CA MET A 47 -10.95 4.13 -6.75
C MET A 47 -11.34 4.78 -5.41
N TYR A 48 -10.67 5.87 -5.01
CA TYR A 48 -10.98 6.61 -3.78
C TYR A 48 -11.60 7.97 -4.08
N SER A 49 -11.75 8.35 -5.35
CA SER A 49 -12.28 9.66 -5.71
C SER A 49 -13.78 9.71 -5.47
N ARG A 50 -14.22 10.68 -4.67
CA ARG A 50 -15.63 10.90 -4.37
C ARG A 50 -16.41 11.27 -5.63
N SER A 51 -15.94 12.28 -6.38
CA SER A 51 -16.61 12.73 -7.60
C SER A 51 -16.76 11.61 -8.62
N PHE A 52 -15.71 10.80 -8.79
CA PHE A 52 -15.75 9.64 -9.68
C PHE A 52 -16.79 8.61 -9.25
N ALA A 53 -16.88 8.32 -7.95
CA ALA A 53 -17.86 7.38 -7.45
C ALA A 53 -19.28 7.94 -7.57
N ASP A 54 -19.49 9.22 -7.30
CA ASP A 54 -20.80 9.87 -7.46
C ASP A 54 -21.27 9.79 -8.92
N ASP A 55 -20.37 10.07 -9.88
CA ASP A 55 -20.64 9.94 -11.32
C ASP A 55 -21.01 8.51 -11.72
N VAL A 56 -20.30 7.51 -11.18
CA VAL A 56 -20.53 6.08 -11.49
C VAL A 56 -21.81 5.57 -10.85
N LEU A 57 -22.11 5.98 -9.61
CA LEU A 57 -23.24 5.47 -8.83
C LEU A 57 -24.54 6.21 -9.13
N GLY A 58 -24.47 7.42 -9.72
CA GLY A 58 -25.62 8.28 -9.98
C GLY A 58 -26.25 8.84 -8.69
N VAL A 59 -25.57 8.73 -7.56
CA VAL A 59 -25.99 9.24 -6.26
C VAL A 59 -24.82 9.92 -5.56
N SER A 60 -25.11 10.94 -4.76
CA SER A 60 -24.12 11.58 -3.90
C SER A 60 -23.72 10.61 -2.79
N THR A 61 -22.46 10.15 -2.80
CA THR A 61 -21.88 9.39 -1.69
C THR A 61 -21.76 10.23 -0.41
N GLY A 62 -22.02 11.54 -0.49
CA GLY A 62 -22.12 12.41 0.68
C GLY A 62 -23.37 12.16 1.51
N ASP A 63 -24.42 11.61 0.89
CA ASP A 63 -25.68 11.27 1.56
C ASP A 63 -25.68 9.84 2.13
N LEU A 64 -24.58 9.10 1.93
CA LEU A 64 -24.41 7.73 2.36
C LEU A 64 -23.56 7.63 3.63
N THR A 65 -23.86 6.65 4.47
CA THR A 65 -23.01 6.27 5.59
C THR A 65 -21.68 5.68 5.10
N PRO A 66 -20.61 5.72 5.92
CA PRO A 66 -19.35 5.07 5.56
C PRO A 66 -19.50 3.57 5.25
N ALA A 67 -20.44 2.87 5.88
CA ALA A 67 -20.68 1.45 5.63
C ALA A 67 -21.30 1.22 4.24
N GLU A 68 -22.24 2.07 3.83
CA GLU A 68 -22.85 2.02 2.50
C GLU A 68 -21.83 2.38 1.40
N VAL A 69 -20.98 3.39 1.63
CA VAL A 69 -19.89 3.72 0.69
C VAL A 69 -18.93 2.54 0.51
N LEU A 70 -18.57 1.84 1.59
CA LEU A 70 -17.75 0.62 1.49
C LEU A 70 -18.50 -0.50 0.75
N ALA A 71 -19.80 -0.68 0.99
CA ALA A 71 -20.61 -1.69 0.31
C ALA A 71 -20.72 -1.45 -1.20
N LEU A 72 -20.63 -0.20 -1.65
CA LEU A 72 -20.65 0.19 -3.06
C LEU A 72 -19.26 0.20 -3.73
N ARG A 73 -18.19 -0.04 -2.96
CA ARG A 73 -16.82 -0.10 -3.50
C ARG A 73 -16.65 -1.07 -4.67
N PRO A 74 -17.24 -2.28 -4.67
CA PRO A 74 -17.10 -3.21 -5.79
C PRO A 74 -17.61 -2.61 -7.12
N THR A 75 -18.72 -1.88 -7.10
CA THR A 75 -19.27 -1.20 -8.28
C THR A 75 -18.30 -0.15 -8.81
N VAL A 76 -17.72 0.68 -7.93
CA VAL A 76 -16.72 1.69 -8.31
C VAL A 76 -15.48 1.02 -8.91
N LEU A 77 -15.00 -0.09 -8.31
CA LEU A 77 -13.83 -0.81 -8.80
C LEU A 77 -14.06 -1.49 -10.16
N ARG A 78 -15.25 -2.03 -10.41
CA ARG A 78 -15.64 -2.53 -11.74
C ARG A 78 -15.60 -1.40 -12.78
N ALA A 79 -16.08 -0.21 -12.44
CA ALA A 79 -16.00 0.96 -13.32
C ALA A 79 -14.57 1.48 -13.54
N VAL A 80 -13.70 1.40 -12.53
CA VAL A 80 -12.26 1.67 -12.69
C VAL A 80 -11.64 0.65 -13.66
N CYS A 81 -11.94 -0.64 -13.51
CA CYS A 81 -11.46 -1.68 -14.41
C CYS A 81 -11.93 -1.44 -15.86
N GLY A 82 -13.20 -1.07 -16.07
CA GLY A 82 -13.74 -0.78 -17.39
C GLY A 82 -13.09 0.41 -18.11
N ARG A 83 -12.37 1.29 -17.39
CA ARG A 83 -11.58 2.38 -17.98
C ARG A 83 -10.15 1.95 -18.35
N ALA A 84 -9.69 0.80 -17.88
CA ALA A 84 -8.35 0.33 -18.17
C ALA A 84 -8.28 -0.29 -19.58
N ALA A 85 -7.28 0.10 -20.38
CA ALA A 85 -7.04 -0.49 -21.69
C ALA A 85 -6.46 -1.93 -21.62
N GLY A 86 -6.02 -2.35 -20.43
CA GLY A 86 -5.42 -3.66 -20.17
C GLY A 86 -5.22 -3.90 -18.67
N PRO A 87 -4.46 -4.93 -18.28
CA PRO A 87 -4.15 -5.21 -16.88
C PRO A 87 -3.46 -4.02 -16.21
N VAL A 88 -3.91 -3.64 -15.01
CA VAL A 88 -3.35 -2.49 -14.29
C VAL A 88 -3.10 -2.83 -12.82
N ALA A 89 -1.93 -2.45 -12.31
CA ALA A 89 -1.57 -2.62 -10.91
C ALA A 89 -1.95 -1.36 -10.09
N LEU A 90 -2.89 -1.51 -9.17
CA LEU A 90 -3.42 -0.43 -8.36
C LEU A 90 -2.96 -0.52 -6.90
N LYS A 91 -2.53 0.61 -6.35
CA LYS A 91 -2.17 0.75 -4.93
C LYS A 91 -3.42 0.70 -4.06
N THR A 92 -3.35 -0.06 -2.97
CA THR A 92 -4.35 0.01 -1.89
C THR A 92 -3.72 -0.08 -0.51
N HIS A 93 -4.36 0.59 0.44
CA HIS A 93 -4.13 0.45 1.88
C HIS A 93 -5.34 -0.17 2.58
N ASP A 94 -6.38 -0.59 1.83
CA ASP A 94 -7.51 -1.28 2.42
C ASP A 94 -7.09 -2.69 2.85
N MET A 95 -7.54 -3.09 4.03
CA MET A 95 -7.63 -4.50 4.37
C MET A 95 -8.71 -5.15 3.52
N ARG A 96 -8.60 -6.47 3.31
CA ARG A 96 -9.66 -7.22 2.64
C ARG A 96 -10.81 -7.43 3.62
N LEU A 97 -12.03 -7.17 3.15
CA LEU A 97 -13.25 -7.34 3.92
C LEU A 97 -14.29 -8.05 3.07
N ARG A 98 -14.94 -9.05 3.66
CA ARG A 98 -16.18 -9.61 3.11
C ARG A 98 -17.36 -8.74 3.54
N LEU A 99 -18.09 -8.24 2.57
CA LEU A 99 -19.23 -7.35 2.79
C LEU A 99 -20.46 -8.16 3.24
N PRO A 100 -21.44 -7.54 3.94
CA PRO A 100 -22.66 -8.23 4.40
C PRO A 100 -23.45 -8.94 3.29
N GLY A 101 -23.40 -8.42 2.04
CA GLY A 101 -24.03 -9.04 0.87
C GLY A 101 -23.29 -10.24 0.28
N GLY A 102 -22.20 -10.71 0.92
CA GLY A 102 -21.42 -11.87 0.50
C GLY A 102 -20.30 -11.60 -0.51
N ASP A 103 -20.31 -10.43 -1.17
CA ASP A 103 -19.24 -9.95 -2.06
C ASP A 103 -18.01 -9.49 -1.26
N TRP A 104 -16.87 -9.36 -1.94
CA TRP A 104 -15.63 -8.81 -1.38
C TRP A 104 -15.52 -7.32 -1.66
N LEU A 105 -14.96 -6.54 -0.71
CA LEU A 105 -14.63 -5.13 -0.93
C LEU A 105 -13.79 -4.93 -2.20
N LEU A 106 -12.87 -5.87 -2.44
CA LEU A 106 -12.10 -5.99 -3.67
C LEU A 106 -12.71 -7.11 -4.53
N PRO A 107 -13.50 -6.79 -5.57
CA PRO A 107 -14.27 -7.76 -6.34
C PRO A 107 -13.39 -8.77 -7.06
N ALA A 108 -13.67 -10.06 -6.86
CA ALA A 108 -12.89 -11.15 -7.46
C ALA A 108 -13.04 -11.21 -8.99
N ASP A 109 -14.20 -10.84 -9.53
CA ASP A 109 -14.53 -10.90 -10.96
C ASP A 109 -13.67 -9.97 -11.83
N VAL A 110 -13.09 -8.91 -11.26
CA VAL A 110 -12.17 -7.99 -11.95
C VAL A 110 -10.74 -8.07 -11.42
N THR A 111 -10.44 -8.99 -10.50
CA THR A 111 -9.10 -9.13 -9.94
C THR A 111 -8.30 -10.24 -10.62
N LEU A 112 -7.10 -9.91 -11.07
CA LEU A 112 -6.11 -10.84 -11.62
C LEU A 112 -5.19 -11.42 -10.55
N GLY A 113 -4.92 -10.67 -9.49
CA GLY A 113 -4.07 -11.10 -8.37
C GLY A 113 -3.72 -9.95 -7.44
N GLY A 114 -2.92 -10.23 -6.41
CA GLY A 114 -2.45 -9.20 -5.48
C GLY A 114 -1.02 -9.41 -5.01
N VAL A 115 -0.42 -8.34 -4.50
CA VAL A 115 0.86 -8.31 -3.83
C VAL A 115 0.63 -7.72 -2.45
N CYS A 116 0.97 -8.47 -1.40
CA CYS A 116 0.99 -7.96 -0.04
C CYS A 116 2.42 -7.60 0.32
N LEU A 117 2.73 -6.30 0.29
CA LEU A 117 4.00 -5.76 0.78
C LEU A 117 3.93 -5.55 2.29
N VAL A 118 4.73 -6.31 3.02
CA VAL A 118 4.82 -6.27 4.48
C VAL A 118 6.15 -5.68 4.94
N ARG A 119 6.16 -5.12 6.14
CA ARG A 119 7.35 -4.60 6.81
C ARG A 119 7.21 -4.87 8.30
N ASP A 120 8.35 -5.09 8.98
CA ASP A 120 8.38 -5.27 10.43
C ASP A 120 7.60 -4.12 11.11
N PRO A 121 6.54 -4.42 11.88
CA PRO A 121 5.67 -3.38 12.44
C PRO A 121 6.44 -2.44 13.39
N ARG A 122 7.57 -2.88 13.95
CA ARG A 122 8.44 -2.03 14.77
C ARG A 122 9.08 -0.90 13.95
N ASP A 123 9.54 -1.20 12.73
CA ASP A 123 10.03 -0.18 11.79
C ASP A 123 8.90 0.66 11.18
N VAL A 124 7.73 0.05 10.97
CA VAL A 124 6.52 0.76 10.51
C VAL A 124 6.14 1.85 11.51
N ALA A 125 6.14 1.56 12.81
CA ALA A 125 5.77 2.53 13.85
C ALA A 125 6.61 3.81 13.78
N LEU A 126 7.94 3.69 13.68
CA LEU A 126 8.84 4.83 13.51
C LEU A 126 8.58 5.60 12.21
N SER A 127 8.39 4.86 11.11
CA SER A 127 8.15 5.46 9.80
C SER A 127 6.79 6.17 9.71
N LEU A 128 5.79 5.67 10.42
CA LEU A 128 4.44 6.21 10.51
C LEU A 128 4.39 7.43 11.42
N ALA A 129 5.04 7.38 12.58
CA ALA A 129 5.19 8.54 13.47
C ALA A 129 5.76 9.75 12.74
N ARG A 130 6.79 9.52 11.92
CA ARG A 130 7.41 10.56 11.08
C ARG A 130 6.47 11.12 10.01
N LEU A 131 5.67 10.26 9.33
CA LEU A 131 4.69 10.70 8.33
C LEU A 131 3.52 11.47 8.97
N LEU A 132 3.11 11.07 10.17
CA LEU A 132 2.02 11.73 10.88
C LEU A 132 2.50 12.94 11.70
N ASP A 133 3.81 13.20 11.70
CA ASP A 133 4.47 14.22 12.53
C ASP A 133 4.02 14.17 13.99
N CYS A 134 4.02 12.96 14.56
CA CYS A 134 3.51 12.69 15.91
C CYS A 134 4.48 11.83 16.74
N PRO A 135 4.32 11.79 18.07
CA PRO A 135 5.08 10.88 18.91
C PRO A 135 4.86 9.41 18.50
N VAL A 136 5.90 8.58 18.65
CA VAL A 136 5.87 7.16 18.30
C VAL A 136 4.71 6.42 18.98
N GLU A 137 4.38 6.78 20.22
CA GLU A 137 3.24 6.16 20.94
C GLU A 137 1.90 6.36 20.24
N ARG A 138 1.71 7.50 19.59
CA ARG A 138 0.49 7.75 18.83
C ARG A 138 0.45 6.86 17.59
N ALA A 139 1.58 6.66 16.91
CA ALA A 139 1.67 5.76 15.77
C ALA A 139 1.42 4.29 16.17
N ILE A 140 1.99 3.84 17.29
CA ILE A 140 1.74 2.49 17.85
C ILE A 140 0.24 2.32 18.15
N ALA A 141 -0.40 3.31 18.78
CA ALA A 141 -1.82 3.26 19.07
C ALA A 141 -2.68 3.17 17.79
N VAL A 142 -2.35 3.94 16.75
CA VAL A 142 -3.04 3.86 15.44
C VAL A 142 -2.87 2.48 14.82
N MET A 143 -1.67 1.91 14.88
CA MET A 143 -1.40 0.56 14.34
C MET A 143 -2.15 -0.55 15.07
N ALA A 144 -2.50 -0.35 16.34
CA ALA A 144 -3.26 -1.29 17.14
C ALA A 144 -4.79 -1.11 17.05
N GLU A 145 -5.28 -0.04 16.40
CA GLU A 145 -6.71 0.31 16.38
C GLU A 145 -7.51 -0.63 15.46
N PRO A 146 -8.40 -1.49 16.00
CA PRO A 146 -9.17 -2.42 15.17
C PRO A 146 -10.16 -1.68 14.28
N GLY A 147 -10.28 -2.11 13.03
CA GLY A 147 -11.19 -1.51 12.06
C GLY A 147 -10.91 -0.03 11.77
N HIS A 148 -9.69 0.46 11.98
CA HIS A 148 -9.30 1.85 11.70
C HIS A 148 -9.74 2.28 10.29
N ARG A 149 -10.45 3.43 10.21
CA ARG A 149 -10.95 3.99 8.95
C ARG A 149 -10.37 5.37 8.70
N ARG A 150 -10.05 5.67 7.44
CA ARG A 150 -9.71 7.04 7.01
C ARG A 150 -10.84 7.58 6.14
N GLY A 151 -11.04 8.90 6.15
CA GLY A 151 -12.09 9.53 5.33
C GLY A 151 -13.53 9.23 5.77
N ALA A 152 -13.74 8.73 6.99
CA ALA A 152 -15.07 8.36 7.52
C ALA A 152 -15.84 9.51 8.19
N SER A 153 -15.34 10.76 8.10
CA SER A 153 -15.98 11.92 8.73
C SER A 153 -17.29 12.28 8.03
N VAL A 154 -18.40 12.22 8.77
CA VAL A 154 -19.73 12.65 8.28
C VAL A 154 -19.94 14.17 8.38
N ARG A 155 -19.10 14.88 9.14
CA ARG A 155 -19.22 16.35 9.35
C ARG A 155 -18.38 17.18 8.38
N ARG A 156 -17.28 16.61 7.89
CA ARG A 156 -16.37 17.24 6.92
C ARG A 156 -15.92 16.16 5.94
N GLN A 157 -16.60 16.12 4.81
CA GLN A 157 -16.30 15.18 3.73
C GLN A 157 -15.20 15.78 2.86
N GLY A 158 -14.14 15.00 2.64
CA GLY A 158 -13.12 15.33 1.65
C GLY A 158 -13.46 14.75 0.28
N GLY A 159 -12.63 15.08 -0.71
CA GLY A 159 -12.71 14.47 -2.06
C GLY A 159 -12.34 12.98 -2.10
N GLN A 160 -11.89 12.40 -0.98
CA GLN A 160 -11.62 10.98 -0.86
C GLN A 160 -12.75 10.25 -0.10
N LEU A 161 -13.11 9.08 -0.62
CA LEU A 161 -14.02 8.13 0.02
C LEU A 161 -13.37 7.50 1.25
N VAL A 162 -14.22 6.94 2.12
CA VAL A 162 -13.76 6.17 3.27
C VAL A 162 -12.90 4.98 2.84
N THR A 163 -11.81 4.73 3.55
CA THR A 163 -11.00 3.51 3.42
C THR A 163 -10.97 2.75 4.74
N LEU A 164 -10.88 1.43 4.66
CA LEU A 164 -10.82 0.53 5.80
C LEU A 164 -9.41 -0.04 5.91
N LEU A 165 -8.61 0.57 6.77
CA LEU A 165 -7.22 0.15 6.98
C LEU A 165 -7.14 -1.01 7.98
N GLY A 166 -7.87 -0.92 9.09
CA GLY A 166 -7.70 -1.82 10.24
C GLY A 166 -6.40 -1.57 11.01
N SER A 167 -6.15 -2.41 12.02
CA SER A 167 -4.85 -2.51 12.66
C SER A 167 -3.81 -3.08 11.68
N TRP A 168 -2.52 -2.98 12.00
CA TRP A 168 -1.47 -3.60 11.17
C TRP A 168 -1.70 -5.11 11.01
N SER A 169 -2.10 -5.79 12.09
CA SER A 169 -2.39 -7.23 12.04
C SER A 169 -3.65 -7.54 11.25
N GLU A 170 -4.75 -6.80 11.40
CA GLU A 170 -5.96 -7.01 10.61
C GLU A 170 -5.68 -6.81 9.12
N HIS A 171 -4.98 -5.72 8.76
CA HIS A 171 -4.59 -5.48 7.39
C HIS A 171 -3.79 -6.66 6.85
N VAL A 172 -2.66 -7.00 7.47
CA VAL A 172 -1.77 -8.02 6.93
C VAL A 172 -2.41 -9.40 6.96
N ALA A 173 -3.05 -9.82 8.06
CA ALA A 173 -3.77 -11.09 8.13
C ALA A 173 -4.84 -11.19 7.05
N SER A 174 -5.63 -10.13 6.85
CA SER A 174 -6.68 -10.13 5.82
C SER A 174 -6.14 -10.44 4.43
N TRP A 175 -4.89 -10.06 4.11
CA TRP A 175 -4.20 -10.30 2.83
C TRP A 175 -3.48 -11.66 2.76
N LEU A 176 -3.07 -12.22 3.90
CA LEU A 176 -2.43 -13.54 3.99
C LEU A 176 -3.43 -14.69 4.03
N ASP A 177 -4.64 -14.45 4.54
CA ASP A 177 -5.66 -15.48 4.68
C ASP A 177 -6.20 -15.91 3.29
N PRO A 178 -6.84 -17.10 3.18
CA PRO A 178 -7.30 -17.63 1.91
C PRO A 178 -8.18 -16.66 1.12
N HIS A 179 -8.01 -16.64 -0.21
CA HIS A 179 -8.66 -15.68 -1.10
C HIS A 179 -9.03 -16.33 -2.45
N PRO A 180 -10.08 -15.84 -3.15
CA PRO A 180 -10.42 -16.28 -4.52
C PRO A 180 -9.39 -15.91 -5.61
N PHE A 181 -8.26 -15.28 -5.28
CA PHE A 181 -7.19 -14.97 -6.23
C PHE A 181 -5.81 -15.08 -5.58
N ALA A 182 -4.78 -15.28 -6.38
CA ALA A 182 -3.42 -15.46 -5.90
C ALA A 182 -2.85 -14.16 -5.30
N VAL A 183 -2.19 -14.26 -4.15
CA VAL A 183 -1.47 -13.15 -3.52
C VAL A 183 -0.01 -13.52 -3.27
N ALA A 184 0.90 -12.77 -3.87
CA ALA A 184 2.32 -12.85 -3.57
C ALA A 184 2.63 -11.98 -2.35
N VAL A 185 3.40 -12.50 -1.40
CA VAL A 185 3.86 -11.75 -0.23
C VAL A 185 5.31 -11.36 -0.46
N ILE A 186 5.61 -10.09 -0.20
CA ILE A 186 6.98 -9.56 -0.32
C ILE A 186 7.31 -8.74 0.92
N ARG A 187 8.50 -8.96 1.49
CA ARG A 187 8.97 -8.21 2.64
C ARG A 187 9.77 -7.01 2.19
N TYR A 188 9.55 -5.86 2.81
CA TYR A 188 10.37 -4.67 2.62
C TYR A 188 11.85 -4.98 2.91
N GLU A 189 12.11 -5.82 3.92
CA GLU A 189 13.46 -6.22 4.28
C GLU A 189 14.16 -6.98 3.16
N ASP A 190 13.43 -7.81 2.41
CA ASP A 190 13.97 -8.57 1.28
C ASP A 190 14.22 -7.66 0.08
N MET A 191 13.30 -6.72 -0.19
CA MET A 191 13.50 -5.68 -1.21
C MET A 191 14.72 -4.81 -0.91
N ARG A 192 15.03 -4.54 0.37
CA ARG A 192 16.22 -3.78 0.76
C ARG A 192 17.51 -4.59 0.64
N ARG A 193 17.45 -5.90 0.87
CA ARG A 193 18.62 -6.78 0.80
C ARG A 193 19.02 -7.07 -0.64
N ASP A 194 18.05 -7.44 -1.48
CA ASP A 194 18.27 -7.76 -2.88
C ASP A 194 17.07 -7.27 -3.72
N PRO A 195 17.05 -5.98 -4.09
CA PRO A 195 15.94 -5.39 -4.84
C PRO A 195 15.77 -6.02 -6.23
N ALA A 196 16.83 -6.51 -6.86
CA ALA A 196 16.77 -7.09 -8.20
C ALA A 196 16.05 -8.45 -8.17
N THR A 197 16.43 -9.33 -7.25
CA THR A 197 15.77 -10.63 -7.06
C THR A 197 14.32 -10.44 -6.60
N ALA A 198 14.09 -9.49 -5.67
CA ALA A 198 12.77 -9.16 -5.17
C ALA A 198 11.82 -8.69 -6.29
N LEU A 199 12.27 -7.77 -7.13
CA LEU A 199 11.49 -7.30 -8.28
C LEU A 199 11.30 -8.41 -9.33
N GLY A 200 12.37 -9.11 -9.70
CA GLY A 200 12.34 -10.19 -10.70
C GLY A 200 11.36 -11.31 -10.34
N THR A 201 11.25 -11.66 -9.06
CA THR A 201 10.29 -12.66 -8.56
C THR A 201 8.84 -12.16 -8.62
N LEU A 202 8.63 -10.85 -8.45
CA LEU A 202 7.30 -10.26 -8.42
C LEU A 202 6.69 -10.05 -9.81
N LEU A 203 7.53 -9.77 -10.82
CA LEU A 203 7.09 -9.42 -12.17
C LEU A 203 6.16 -10.49 -12.79
N PRO A 204 6.46 -11.80 -12.78
CA PRO A 204 5.56 -12.82 -13.32
C PRO A 204 4.20 -12.85 -12.62
N HIS A 205 4.16 -12.62 -11.30
CA HIS A 205 2.92 -12.57 -10.53
C HIS A 205 2.01 -11.42 -10.93
N LEU A 206 2.60 -10.32 -11.43
CA LEU A 206 1.89 -9.16 -11.97
C LEU A 206 1.65 -9.26 -13.48
N GLY A 207 1.98 -10.41 -14.10
CA GLY A 207 1.81 -10.65 -15.53
C GLY A 207 2.84 -9.94 -16.41
N TYR A 208 3.98 -9.52 -15.86
CA TYR A 208 5.09 -8.94 -16.63
C TYR A 208 6.15 -10.01 -16.96
N PRO A 209 6.72 -9.98 -18.18
CA PRO A 209 7.92 -10.77 -18.46
C PRO A 209 9.07 -10.28 -17.59
N VAL A 210 10.08 -11.13 -17.35
CA VAL A 210 11.30 -10.76 -16.63
C VAL A 210 12.41 -10.43 -17.63
N ASP A 211 12.89 -9.20 -17.59
CA ASP A 211 14.06 -8.72 -18.33
C ASP A 211 15.11 -8.26 -17.29
N PRO A 212 16.22 -9.02 -17.12
CA PRO A 212 17.24 -8.70 -16.12
C PRO A 212 17.87 -7.30 -16.28
N GLY A 213 18.01 -6.82 -17.52
CA GLY A 213 18.55 -5.49 -17.80
C GLY A 213 17.62 -4.39 -17.34
N ARG A 214 16.32 -4.51 -17.65
CA ARG A 214 15.29 -3.57 -17.17
C ARG A 214 15.13 -3.63 -15.66
N VAL A 215 15.23 -4.81 -15.04
CA VAL A 215 15.20 -4.96 -13.58
C VAL A 215 16.36 -4.19 -12.95
N ALA A 216 17.59 -4.41 -13.41
CA ALA A 216 18.77 -3.73 -12.88
C ALA A 216 18.67 -2.20 -13.04
N ALA A 217 18.23 -1.73 -14.21
CA ALA A 217 18.01 -0.32 -14.48
C ALA A 217 16.93 0.28 -13.56
N ALA A 218 15.79 -0.38 -13.40
CA ALA A 218 14.71 0.07 -12.51
C ALA A 218 15.16 0.17 -11.04
N VAL A 219 15.98 -0.76 -10.58
CA VAL A 219 16.58 -0.72 -9.24
C VAL A 219 17.51 0.47 -9.09
N ALA A 220 18.35 0.75 -10.09
CA ALA A 220 19.28 1.88 -10.06
C ALA A 220 18.55 3.23 -10.08
N GLU A 221 17.55 3.40 -10.96
CA GLU A 221 16.75 4.62 -11.08
C GLU A 221 15.94 4.95 -9.83
N THR A 222 15.62 3.93 -9.04
CA THR A 222 14.83 4.08 -7.81
C THR A 222 15.67 3.92 -6.55
N ALA A 223 16.99 4.05 -6.67
CA ALA A 223 17.88 4.07 -5.52
C ALA A 223 17.47 5.17 -4.52
N LEU A 224 17.62 4.89 -3.23
CA LEU A 224 17.13 5.77 -2.16
C LEU A 224 17.67 7.21 -2.29
N GLU A 225 18.95 7.37 -2.64
CA GLU A 225 19.57 8.68 -2.82
C GLU A 225 19.01 9.44 -4.02
N THR A 226 18.67 8.74 -5.12
CA THR A 226 17.97 9.34 -6.27
C THR A 226 16.61 9.89 -5.84
N LEU A 227 15.81 9.10 -5.10
CA LEU A 227 14.49 9.52 -4.65
C LEU A 227 14.55 10.67 -3.64
N ARG A 228 15.54 10.66 -2.75
CA ARG A 228 15.80 11.74 -1.78
C ARG A 228 16.20 13.04 -2.46
N ARG A 229 17.02 12.97 -3.50
CA ARG A 229 17.40 14.14 -4.30
C ARG A 229 16.15 14.75 -4.96
N GLN A 230 15.34 13.93 -5.63
CA GLN A 230 14.10 14.41 -6.24
C GLN A 230 13.14 15.04 -5.22
N GLU A 231 13.00 14.44 -4.04
CA GLU A 231 12.18 15.01 -2.97
C GLU A 231 12.72 16.35 -2.45
N ALA A 232 14.05 16.50 -2.32
CA ALA A 232 14.65 17.74 -1.86
C ALA A 232 14.47 18.89 -2.88
N GLU A 233 14.49 18.57 -4.17
CA GLU A 233 14.36 19.54 -5.26
C GLU A 233 12.89 19.93 -5.51
N ASN A 234 11.98 18.94 -5.52
CA ASN A 234 10.61 19.12 -6.03
C ASN A 234 9.52 18.89 -4.98
N GLY A 235 9.89 18.47 -3.77
CA GLY A 235 8.93 17.92 -2.80
C GLY A 235 8.30 16.61 -3.29
N PHE A 236 7.37 16.07 -2.49
CA PHE A 236 6.64 14.87 -2.87
C PHE A 236 5.14 15.02 -2.56
N SER A 237 4.32 14.88 -3.59
CA SER A 237 2.87 15.10 -3.53
C SER A 237 2.13 14.15 -2.59
N GLU A 238 2.61 12.93 -2.36
CA GLU A 238 2.03 12.02 -1.35
C GLU A 238 2.60 12.24 0.07
N ASN A 239 3.53 13.19 0.27
CA ASN A 239 4.03 13.52 1.60
C ASN A 239 3.07 14.47 2.32
N LEU A 240 2.50 13.98 3.42
CA LEU A 240 1.56 14.74 4.25
C LEU A 240 2.23 15.50 5.40
N SER A 241 3.56 15.41 5.51
CA SER A 241 4.34 15.96 6.62
C SER A 241 5.40 16.94 6.15
N ARG A 242 5.84 17.79 7.09
CA ARG A 242 7.05 18.60 6.94
C ARG A 242 8.35 17.77 6.96
N ASN A 243 8.27 16.53 7.44
CA ASN A 243 9.41 15.64 7.49
C ASN A 243 9.68 15.03 6.12
N ARG A 244 10.94 14.66 5.86
CA ARG A 244 11.31 13.93 4.63
C ARG A 244 10.49 12.64 4.50
N PHE A 245 9.87 12.39 3.36
CA PHE A 245 9.15 11.16 3.06
C PHE A 245 10.12 9.98 2.92
N PHE A 246 11.12 10.11 2.05
CA PHE A 246 12.16 9.11 1.78
C PHE A 246 13.19 9.12 2.92
N GLY A 247 12.87 8.37 3.98
CA GLY A 247 13.72 8.24 5.17
C GLY A 247 15.00 7.46 4.93
N ALA A 248 15.62 6.96 6.00
CA ALA A 248 16.86 6.18 5.92
C ALA A 248 16.73 4.87 5.11
N GLY A 249 15.50 4.41 4.86
CA GLY A 249 15.27 3.09 4.26
C GLY A 249 15.90 1.95 5.07
N ALA A 250 16.15 2.18 6.36
CA ALA A 250 16.82 1.24 7.24
C ALA A 250 15.89 0.07 7.56
N VAL A 251 16.50 -1.12 7.63
CA VAL A 251 15.91 -2.34 8.16
C VAL A 251 16.43 -2.50 9.59
N GLY A 252 15.53 -2.75 10.54
CA GLY A 252 15.89 -2.90 11.94
C GLY A 252 16.25 -1.59 12.65
N GLY A 253 15.83 -0.45 12.11
CA GLY A 253 16.02 0.86 12.74
C GLY A 253 15.29 0.99 14.08
N TRP A 254 14.25 0.18 14.29
CA TRP A 254 13.55 0.07 15.56
C TRP A 254 14.44 -0.31 16.74
N ARG A 255 15.56 -1.01 16.53
CA ARG A 255 16.45 -1.44 17.62
C ARG A 255 17.08 -0.26 18.37
N SER A 256 17.32 0.84 17.68
CA SER A 256 17.83 2.09 18.28
C SER A 256 16.77 3.17 18.40
N GLY A 257 15.68 3.09 17.63
CA GLY A 257 14.63 4.11 17.63
C GLY A 257 13.46 3.85 18.59
N LEU A 258 13.29 2.63 19.10
CA LEU A 258 12.25 2.30 20.07
C LEU A 258 12.84 1.98 21.44
N THR A 259 12.10 2.32 22.50
CA THR A 259 12.36 1.77 23.83
C THR A 259 11.92 0.29 23.88
N ALA A 260 12.43 -0.47 24.85
CA ALA A 260 12.00 -1.84 25.08
C ALA A 260 10.48 -1.95 25.28
N VAL A 261 9.90 -1.03 26.08
CA VAL A 261 8.46 -0.97 26.34
C VAL A 261 7.64 -0.76 25.07
N GLN A 262 8.10 0.10 24.16
CA GLN A 262 7.45 0.34 22.86
C GLN A 262 7.52 -0.90 21.97
N ALA A 263 8.70 -1.52 21.86
CA ALA A 263 8.88 -2.72 21.07
C ALA A 263 8.02 -3.89 21.60
N ASP A 264 7.99 -4.09 22.92
CA ASP A 264 7.20 -5.13 23.58
C ASP A 264 5.69 -4.91 23.39
N ARG A 265 5.23 -3.66 23.41
CA ARG A 265 3.84 -3.33 23.08
C ARG A 265 3.49 -3.75 21.66
N ILE A 266 4.31 -3.40 20.67
CA ILE A 266 4.10 -3.81 19.28
C ILE A 266 4.10 -5.34 19.15
N CYS A 267 5.04 -6.02 19.81
CA CYS A 267 5.13 -7.48 19.81
C CYS A 267 3.90 -8.14 20.45
N ARG A 268 3.34 -7.54 21.50
CA ARG A 268 2.11 -8.03 22.15
C ARG A 268 0.89 -7.83 21.25
N ASP A 269 0.75 -6.65 20.66
CA ASP A 269 -0.42 -6.30 19.84
C ASP A 269 -0.43 -7.04 18.49
N HIS A 270 0.75 -7.30 17.92
CA HIS A 270 0.89 -7.82 16.55
C HIS A 270 1.61 -9.17 16.43
N GLY A 271 2.03 -9.75 17.56
CA GLY A 271 2.93 -10.90 17.60
C GLY A 271 2.47 -12.13 16.84
N ALA A 272 1.16 -12.41 16.81
CA ALA A 272 0.62 -13.55 16.06
C ALA A 272 0.94 -13.44 14.56
N VAL A 273 0.70 -12.27 13.95
CA VAL A 273 1.00 -12.03 12.53
C VAL A 273 2.50 -11.85 12.31
N MET A 274 3.22 -11.28 13.28
CA MET A 274 4.69 -11.19 13.19
C MET A 274 5.36 -12.58 13.15
N ARG A 275 4.89 -13.56 13.93
CA ARG A 275 5.37 -14.95 13.86
C ARG A 275 5.06 -15.60 12.51
N ARG A 276 3.85 -15.42 11.98
CA ARG A 276 3.47 -15.90 10.63
C ARG A 276 4.43 -15.41 9.53
N LEU A 277 5.07 -14.26 9.74
CA LEU A 277 5.98 -13.61 8.79
C LEU A 277 7.47 -13.77 9.16
N GLY A 278 7.79 -14.51 10.22
CA GLY A 278 9.18 -14.69 10.67
C GLY A 278 9.86 -13.39 11.12
N TYR A 279 9.14 -12.53 11.85
CA TYR A 279 9.70 -11.32 12.49
C TYR A 279 10.09 -11.50 13.97
N LEU A 280 9.55 -12.55 14.61
CA LEU A 280 9.81 -12.86 16.04
C LEU A 280 10.66 -14.10 16.25
N ASP A 281 10.75 -14.96 15.25
CA ASP A 281 11.74 -16.02 15.24
C ASP A 281 13.09 -15.33 15.00
N GLY A 282 14.04 -15.51 15.91
CA GLY A 282 15.39 -14.92 15.77
C GLY A 282 16.05 -15.35 14.46
N PRO A 283 17.19 -14.75 14.07
CA PRO A 283 18.08 -15.44 13.14
C PRO A 283 18.42 -16.85 13.65
#